data_AF-A0A2N3QJC6-F1
#
_entry.id   AF-A0A2N3QJC6-F1
#
_cell.length_a   1.000
_cell.length_b   1.000
_cell.length_c   1.000
_cell.angle_alpha   90.00
_cell.angle_beta   90.00
_cell.angle_gamma   90.00
#
_symmetry.space_group_name_H-M   'P 1'
#
loop_
_entity.id
_entity.type
_entity.pdbx_description
1 polymer ?
#
loop_
_entity_poly.entity_id
_entity_poly.type
_entity_poly.pdbx_seq_one_letter_code
_entity_poly.pdbx_strand_id
1 'polypeptide(L)'
;MNTDRGGSDAGTKESRLQQIAAHGDHFGYDAHMRRRALRIASGVAVIILGFAVGSFFALLPERNTADVEEIVKGLNRLIGLMTHEIVELPEVQKHPETFIIEIIAILVGYTILKHTAEDHDDYRRAFRRIEQFYTPRARRQGWELCAICVILATAVIVAVHVVIAVWGVHWPVSFASGLSRTGLAVGCWLYIYGLVMGVRTNLFLYNFKALRLINIYELGVKESDTRRGTQLAEKKLCDFSASLTSFATIFGVLGALALYFLPTLRTTYFWIPLAATLGVTFVIKWIVVHYAKTKYEPDFD
;
A
#
# COMPACT_ATOMS: atom_id res chain seq x y z
N MET A 1 -37.56 -41.89 -26.59
CA MET A 1 -36.28 -41.51 -27.24
C MET A 1 -36.07 -40.02 -26.96
N ASN A 2 -35.36 -39.74 -25.87
CA ASN A 2 -35.14 -38.38 -25.37
C ASN A 2 -33.66 -38.31 -24.98
N THR A 3 -32.84 -37.56 -25.73
CA THR A 3 -31.54 -37.01 -25.34
C THR A 3 -30.94 -36.32 -26.57
N ASP A 4 -31.10 -34.99 -26.70
CA ASP A 4 -30.04 -34.10 -27.25
C ASP A 4 -30.40 -32.60 -27.24
N ARG A 5 -30.88 -32.08 -26.10
CA ARG A 5 -31.09 -30.61 -25.94
C ARG A 5 -30.21 -29.97 -24.87
N GLY A 6 -29.33 -30.73 -24.20
CA GLY A 6 -28.47 -30.23 -23.12
C GLY A 6 -27.17 -29.56 -23.59
N GLY A 7 -26.67 -29.90 -24.78
CA GLY A 7 -25.35 -29.42 -25.25
C GLY A 7 -25.36 -27.99 -25.82
N SER A 8 -26.46 -27.54 -26.44
CA SER A 8 -26.49 -26.23 -27.10
C SER A 8 -26.67 -25.08 -26.11
N ASP A 9 -27.38 -25.28 -25.00
CA ASP A 9 -27.72 -24.20 -24.06
C ASP A 9 -26.52 -23.86 -23.16
N ALA A 10 -25.70 -24.86 -22.80
CA ALA A 10 -24.46 -24.66 -22.05
C ALA A 10 -23.41 -23.88 -22.87
N GLY A 11 -23.20 -24.26 -24.14
CA GLY A 11 -22.29 -23.55 -25.04
C GLY A 11 -22.75 -22.12 -25.37
N THR A 12 -24.06 -21.87 -25.38
CA THR A 12 -24.63 -20.53 -25.61
C THR A 12 -24.52 -19.64 -24.38
N LYS A 13 -24.65 -20.21 -23.17
CA LYS A 13 -24.46 -19.49 -21.90
C LYS A 13 -22.99 -19.17 -21.65
N GLU A 14 -22.09 -20.10 -21.92
CA GLU A 14 -20.64 -19.89 -21.83
C GLU A 14 -20.14 -18.90 -22.88
N SER A 15 -20.67 -18.95 -24.10
CA SER A 15 -20.43 -17.95 -25.16
C SER A 15 -20.93 -16.56 -24.76
N ARG A 16 -22.14 -16.42 -24.18
CA ARG A 16 -22.63 -15.13 -23.65
C ARG A 16 -21.80 -14.62 -22.48
N LEU A 17 -21.40 -15.48 -21.54
CA LEU A 17 -20.53 -15.10 -20.43
C LEU A 17 -19.15 -14.67 -20.94
N GLN A 18 -18.61 -15.33 -21.96
CA GLN A 18 -17.41 -14.88 -22.67
C GLN A 18 -17.63 -13.58 -23.43
N GLN A 19 -18.80 -13.34 -24.02
CA GLN A 19 -19.13 -12.08 -24.71
C GLN A 19 -19.33 -10.91 -23.74
N ILE A 20 -19.92 -11.15 -22.57
CA ILE A 20 -20.08 -10.19 -21.46
C ILE A 20 -18.72 -9.91 -20.81
N ALA A 21 -17.89 -10.94 -20.60
CA ALA A 21 -16.51 -10.79 -20.14
C ALA A 21 -15.61 -10.09 -21.18
N ALA A 22 -15.87 -10.26 -22.49
CA ALA A 22 -15.18 -9.57 -23.57
C ALA A 22 -15.60 -8.09 -23.70
N HIS A 23 -16.82 -7.74 -23.29
CA HIS A 23 -17.25 -6.35 -23.03
C HIS A 23 -16.96 -5.90 -21.58
N GLY A 24 -16.16 -6.69 -20.84
CA GLY A 24 -16.23 -6.91 -19.39
C GLY A 24 -15.59 -5.87 -18.46
N ASP A 25 -15.58 -4.60 -18.83
CA ASP A 25 -15.31 -3.51 -17.89
C ASP A 25 -16.49 -2.53 -17.79
N HIS A 26 -17.71 -3.06 -17.69
CA HIS A 26 -18.95 -2.25 -17.66
C HIS A 26 -18.94 -1.16 -16.57
N PHE A 27 -18.20 -1.39 -15.48
CA PHE A 27 -18.05 -0.46 -14.36
C PHE A 27 -16.74 0.34 -14.38
N GLY A 28 -15.83 0.09 -15.35
CA GLY A 28 -14.51 0.73 -15.38
C GLY A 28 -13.55 0.25 -14.27
N TYR A 29 -13.84 -0.87 -13.62
CA TYR A 29 -13.10 -1.43 -12.50
C TYR A 29 -11.67 -1.82 -12.87
N ASP A 30 -11.45 -2.47 -14.02
CA ASP A 30 -10.12 -2.92 -14.44
C ASP A 30 -9.22 -1.70 -14.66
N ALA A 31 -9.72 -0.73 -15.44
CA ALA A 31 -9.02 0.54 -15.68
C ALA A 31 -8.80 1.36 -14.41
N HIS A 32 -9.77 1.41 -13.49
CA HIS A 32 -9.64 2.04 -12.17
C HIS A 32 -8.51 1.41 -11.36
N MET A 33 -8.49 0.08 -11.25
CA MET A 33 -7.51 -0.62 -10.43
C MET A 33 -6.10 -0.59 -11.02
N ARG A 34 -5.94 -0.58 -12.35
CA ARG A 34 -4.62 -0.38 -12.99
C ARG A 34 -4.06 1.01 -12.69
N ARG A 35 -4.89 2.06 -12.82
CA ARG A 35 -4.50 3.43 -12.47
C ARG A 35 -4.15 3.54 -10.99
N ARG A 36 -4.93 2.90 -10.12
CA ARG A 36 -4.65 2.81 -8.70
C ARG A 36 -3.30 2.13 -8.42
N ALA A 37 -3.00 1.01 -9.06
CA ALA A 37 -1.73 0.31 -8.90
C ALA A 37 -0.53 1.23 -9.20
N LEU A 38 -0.58 1.94 -10.33
CA LEU A 38 0.45 2.90 -10.72
C LEU A 38 0.58 4.06 -9.73
N ARG A 39 -0.54 4.66 -9.31
CA ARG A 39 -0.50 5.82 -8.41
C ARG A 39 0.00 5.46 -7.02
N ILE A 40 -0.39 4.33 -6.45
CA ILE A 40 0.13 3.90 -5.13
C ILE A 40 1.63 3.61 -5.24
N ALA A 41 2.05 2.86 -6.26
CA ALA A 41 3.46 2.54 -6.46
C ALA A 41 4.30 3.80 -6.65
N SER A 42 3.86 4.73 -7.51
CA SER A 42 4.55 5.99 -7.76
C SER A 42 4.54 6.93 -6.54
N GLY A 43 3.43 7.00 -5.80
CA GLY A 43 3.34 7.81 -4.58
C GLY A 43 4.37 7.38 -3.53
N VAL A 44 4.53 6.06 -3.30
CA VAL A 44 5.57 5.54 -2.39
C VAL A 44 6.97 5.74 -2.96
N ALA A 45 7.18 5.47 -4.25
CA ALA A 45 8.49 5.63 -4.87
C ALA A 45 8.98 7.08 -4.84
N VAL A 46 8.10 8.07 -5.07
CA VAL A 46 8.43 9.51 -4.99
C VAL A 46 8.96 9.87 -3.60
N ILE A 47 8.35 9.36 -2.53
CA ILE A 47 8.82 9.61 -1.16
C ILE A 47 10.24 9.07 -1.00
N ILE A 48 10.47 7.79 -1.35
CA ILE A 48 11.78 7.15 -1.20
C ILE A 48 12.85 7.84 -2.07
N LEU A 49 12.49 8.23 -3.30
CA LEU A 49 13.36 8.97 -4.20
C LEU A 49 13.72 10.35 -3.66
N GLY A 50 12.83 11.03 -2.93
CA GLY A 50 13.16 12.27 -2.22
C GLY A 50 14.36 12.11 -1.28
N PHE A 51 14.34 11.07 -0.44
CA PHE A 51 15.46 10.72 0.44
C PHE A 51 16.71 10.26 -0.33
N ALA A 52 16.54 9.61 -1.49
CA ALA A 52 17.66 9.22 -2.35
C ALA A 52 18.34 10.47 -2.95
N VAL A 53 17.55 11.43 -3.46
CA VAL A 53 18.04 12.71 -3.97
C VAL A 53 18.73 13.50 -2.86
N GLY A 54 18.14 13.57 -1.67
CA GLY A 54 18.78 14.18 -0.49
C GLY A 54 20.17 13.58 -0.21
N SER A 55 20.30 12.24 -0.29
CA SER A 55 21.58 11.56 -0.13
C SER A 55 22.59 11.91 -1.24
N PHE A 56 22.16 12.07 -2.49
CA PHE A 56 23.06 12.49 -3.58
C PHE A 56 23.45 13.97 -3.50
N PHE A 57 22.55 14.83 -3.02
CA PHE A 57 22.83 16.26 -2.84
C PHE A 57 23.92 16.50 -1.79
N ALA A 58 24.02 15.63 -0.78
CA ALA A 58 25.12 15.64 0.17
C ALA A 58 26.50 15.27 -0.42
N LEU A 59 26.62 15.07 -1.74
CA LEU A 59 27.89 14.97 -2.47
C LEU A 59 28.36 16.31 -3.03
N LEU A 60 27.47 17.31 -3.12
CA LEU A 60 27.82 18.63 -3.63
C LEU A 60 28.67 19.37 -2.59
N PRO A 61 29.62 20.23 -3.01
CA PRO A 61 30.38 21.07 -2.09
C PRO A 61 29.44 21.92 -1.23
N GLU A 62 29.79 22.10 0.05
CA GLU A 62 29.05 22.95 0.97
C GLU A 62 28.87 24.35 0.36
N ARG A 63 27.63 24.72 0.02
CA ARG A 63 27.27 26.08 -0.39
C ARG A 63 26.85 26.85 0.85
N ASN A 64 27.83 27.43 1.53
CA ASN A 64 27.54 28.37 2.60
C ASN A 64 26.99 29.67 2.00
N THR A 65 25.66 29.83 2.00
CA THR A 65 25.00 31.07 1.57
C THR A 65 24.15 31.56 2.73
N ALA A 66 24.23 32.87 3.03
CA ALA A 66 23.54 33.48 4.17
C ALA A 66 22.02 33.20 4.17
N ASP A 67 21.41 33.16 2.99
CA ASP A 67 19.98 32.84 2.80
C ASP A 67 19.63 31.42 3.29
N VAL A 68 20.56 30.49 3.14
CA VAL A 68 20.38 29.09 3.54
C VAL A 68 20.47 28.93 5.06
N GLU A 69 21.36 29.67 5.72
CA GLU A 69 21.41 29.74 7.19
C GLU A 69 20.15 30.38 7.79
N GLU A 70 19.55 31.36 7.09
CA GLU A 70 18.32 32.01 7.53
C GLU A 70 17.10 31.07 7.45
N ILE A 71 16.99 30.28 6.39
CA ILE A 71 15.96 29.23 6.25
C ILE A 71 16.12 28.17 7.36
N VAL A 72 17.35 27.75 7.66
CA VAL A 72 17.64 26.81 8.74
C VAL A 72 17.24 27.39 10.10
N LYS A 73 17.60 28.64 10.39
CA LYS A 73 17.18 29.32 11.62
C LYS A 73 15.65 29.41 11.73
N GLY A 74 14.96 29.71 10.62
CA GLY A 74 13.50 29.75 10.56
C GLY A 74 12.86 28.39 10.87
N LEU A 75 13.36 27.31 10.26
CA LEU A 75 12.92 25.94 10.51
C LEU A 75 13.21 25.49 11.94
N ASN A 76 14.42 25.77 12.45
CA ASN A 76 14.82 25.41 13.79
C ASN A 76 13.93 26.10 14.84
N ARG A 77 13.58 27.37 14.61
CA ARG A 77 12.63 28.12 15.44
C ARG A 77 11.21 27.54 15.38
N LEU A 78 10.72 27.18 14.19
CA LEU A 78 9.41 26.57 14.01
C LEU A 78 9.33 25.21 14.72
N ILE A 79 10.35 24.37 14.57
CA ILE A 79 10.42 23.05 15.20
C ILE A 79 10.53 23.21 16.71
N GLY A 80 11.38 24.10 17.22
CA GLY A 80 11.50 24.40 18.64
C GLY A 80 10.18 24.87 19.27
N LEU A 81 9.42 25.70 18.54
CA LEU A 81 8.06 26.10 18.94
C LEU A 81 7.08 24.93 18.98
N MET A 82 7.17 23.98 18.04
CA MET A 82 6.29 22.81 18.01
C MET A 82 6.70 21.70 19.01
N THR A 83 7.97 21.64 19.40
CA THR A 83 8.51 20.59 20.27
C THR A 83 8.83 21.04 21.69
N HIS A 84 8.50 22.29 22.07
CA HIS A 84 8.75 22.81 23.41
C HIS A 84 10.22 22.63 23.86
N GLU A 85 11.17 22.85 22.94
CA GLU A 85 12.62 22.70 23.18
C GLU A 85 13.10 21.28 23.58
N ILE A 86 12.26 20.24 23.47
CA ILE A 86 12.62 18.87 23.86
C ILE A 86 13.59 18.21 22.86
N VAL A 87 13.70 18.76 21.64
CA VAL A 87 14.53 18.21 20.56
C VAL A 87 15.65 19.18 20.23
N GLU A 88 16.85 18.90 20.73
CA GLU A 88 18.09 19.53 20.25
C GLU A 88 18.43 18.94 18.88
N LEU A 89 18.30 19.75 17.82
CA LEU A 89 18.76 19.39 16.49
C LEU A 89 20.30 19.45 16.47
N PRO A 90 20.99 18.45 15.88
CA PRO A 90 22.45 18.47 15.81
C PRO A 90 22.94 19.74 15.10
N GLU A 91 23.93 20.40 15.70
CA GLU A 91 24.50 21.64 15.21
C GLU A 91 25.07 21.45 13.79
N VAL A 92 24.56 22.28 12.88
CA VAL A 92 24.94 22.42 11.46
C VAL A 92 24.48 21.25 10.56
N GLN A 93 23.22 21.32 10.13
CA GLN A 93 22.77 20.60 8.95
C GLN A 93 23.49 21.17 7.72
N LYS A 94 24.49 20.45 7.22
CA LYS A 94 25.40 20.90 6.14
C LYS A 94 24.71 21.22 4.80
N HIS A 95 23.52 20.65 4.59
CA HIS A 95 22.74 20.78 3.35
C HIS A 95 21.24 20.88 3.65
N PRO A 96 20.71 22.00 4.14
CA PRO A 96 19.29 22.13 4.42
C PRO A 96 18.39 22.07 3.17
N GLU A 97 18.96 22.27 1.98
CA GLU A 97 18.30 21.98 0.71
C GLU A 97 17.87 20.51 0.59
N THR A 98 18.60 19.57 1.20
CA THR A 98 18.23 18.14 1.22
C THR A 98 16.94 17.92 2.01
N PHE A 99 16.81 18.61 3.14
CA PHE A 99 15.62 18.56 3.98
C PHE A 99 14.38 19.13 3.28
N ILE A 100 14.55 20.23 2.55
CA ILE A 100 13.46 20.83 1.74
C ILE A 100 13.00 19.84 0.65
N ILE A 101 13.94 19.20 -0.06
CA ILE A 101 13.62 18.19 -1.09
C ILE A 101 12.89 17.00 -0.48
N GLU A 102 13.33 16.51 0.68
CA GLU A 102 12.69 15.41 1.40
C GLU A 102 11.25 15.76 1.80
N ILE A 103 11.02 16.95 2.37
CA ILE A 103 9.68 17.42 2.71
C ILE A 103 8.80 17.53 1.46
N ILE A 104 9.29 18.13 0.37
CA ILE A 104 8.53 18.25 -0.88
C ILE A 104 8.14 16.87 -1.41
N ALA A 105 9.07 15.92 -1.41
CA ALA A 105 8.80 14.55 -1.85
C ALA A 105 7.77 13.84 -0.97
N ILE A 106 7.85 14.02 0.36
CA ILE A 106 6.84 13.52 1.31
C ILE A 106 5.47 14.12 1.00
N LEU A 107 5.37 15.44 0.83
CA LEU A 107 4.11 16.13 0.55
C LEU A 107 3.51 15.70 -0.78
N VAL A 108 4.30 15.62 -1.84
CA VAL A 108 3.85 15.17 -3.18
C VAL A 108 3.41 13.71 -3.12
N GLY A 109 4.22 12.83 -2.54
CA GLY A 109 3.90 11.41 -2.40
C GLY A 109 2.66 11.18 -1.55
N TYR A 110 2.55 11.85 -0.40
CA TYR A 110 1.36 11.82 0.45
C TYR A 110 0.12 12.29 -0.29
N THR A 111 0.21 13.40 -1.04
CA THR A 111 -0.91 13.94 -1.82
C THR A 111 -1.40 12.93 -2.86
N ILE A 112 -0.49 12.27 -3.59
CA ILE A 112 -0.83 11.20 -4.54
C ILE A 112 -1.54 10.05 -3.83
N LEU A 113 -1.00 9.59 -2.70
CA LEU A 113 -1.55 8.46 -1.94
C LEU A 113 -2.92 8.78 -1.36
N LYS A 114 -3.11 9.99 -0.80
CA LYS A 114 -4.37 10.46 -0.25
C LYS A 114 -5.47 10.51 -1.31
N HIS A 115 -5.22 11.21 -2.43
CA HIS A 115 -6.20 11.28 -3.52
C HIS A 115 -6.51 9.90 -4.10
N THR A 116 -5.51 9.02 -4.20
CA THR A 116 -5.73 7.64 -4.68
C THR A 116 -6.59 6.81 -3.72
N ALA A 117 -6.49 7.07 -2.41
CA ALA A 117 -7.35 6.43 -1.41
C ALA A 117 -8.79 6.97 -1.49
N GLU A 118 -8.95 8.30 -1.60
CA GLU A 118 -10.24 8.97 -1.75
C GLU A 118 -10.96 8.52 -3.04
N ASP A 119 -10.27 8.58 -4.19
CA ASP A 119 -10.78 8.08 -5.48
C ASP A 119 -11.25 6.61 -5.39
N HIS A 120 -10.53 5.79 -4.62
CA HIS A 120 -10.89 4.39 -4.47
C HIS A 120 -12.08 4.18 -3.54
N ASP A 121 -12.20 4.98 -2.48
CA ASP A 121 -13.36 4.95 -1.59
C ASP A 121 -14.61 5.51 -2.29
N ASP A 122 -14.48 6.56 -3.11
CA ASP A 122 -15.56 7.08 -3.95
C ASP A 122 -16.06 6.06 -4.97
N TYR A 123 -15.13 5.38 -5.64
CA TYR A 123 -15.48 4.28 -6.53
C TYR A 123 -16.24 3.17 -5.78
N ARG A 124 -15.83 2.82 -4.56
CA ARG A 124 -16.52 1.81 -3.74
C ARG A 124 -17.89 2.25 -3.24
N ARG A 125 -18.08 3.55 -2.98
CA ARG A 125 -19.39 4.11 -2.62
C ARG A 125 -20.36 4.00 -3.79
N ALA A 126 -19.89 4.24 -5.02
CA ALA A 126 -20.66 4.12 -6.25
C ALA A 126 -20.94 2.65 -6.63
N PHE A 127 -19.92 1.80 -6.60
CA PHE A 127 -20.00 0.39 -7.00
C PHE A 127 -19.77 -0.53 -5.81
N ARG A 128 -20.78 -0.64 -4.94
CA ARG A 128 -20.67 -1.34 -3.65
C ARG A 128 -20.47 -2.85 -3.77
N ARG A 129 -20.95 -3.45 -4.86
CA ARG A 129 -20.80 -4.87 -5.15
C ARG A 129 -20.59 -5.09 -6.64
N ILE A 130 -19.60 -5.90 -6.99
CA ILE A 130 -19.27 -6.28 -8.36
C ILE A 130 -19.30 -7.81 -8.44
N GLU A 131 -20.02 -8.34 -9.43
CA GLU A 131 -20.06 -9.78 -9.70
C GLU A 131 -18.75 -10.26 -10.34
N GLN A 132 -18.44 -11.54 -10.16
CA GLN A 132 -17.22 -12.12 -10.68
C GLN A 132 -17.25 -12.19 -12.21
N PHE A 133 -16.50 -11.30 -12.87
CA PHE A 133 -16.35 -11.28 -14.32
C PHE A 133 -14.97 -11.74 -14.81
N TYR A 134 -13.98 -11.84 -13.91
CA TYR A 134 -12.65 -12.36 -14.27
C TYR A 134 -12.68 -13.87 -14.44
N THR A 135 -12.24 -14.34 -15.61
CA THR A 135 -12.01 -15.76 -15.85
C THR A 135 -10.88 -16.30 -14.96
N PRO A 136 -10.85 -17.62 -14.67
CA PRO A 136 -9.74 -18.24 -13.95
C PRO A 136 -8.37 -17.95 -14.57
N ARG A 137 -8.29 -17.88 -15.90
CA ARG A 137 -7.07 -17.52 -16.63
C ARG A 137 -6.64 -16.07 -16.36
N ALA A 138 -7.57 -15.12 -16.35
CA ALA A 138 -7.26 -13.71 -16.05
C ALA A 138 -6.76 -13.52 -14.61
N ARG A 139 -7.34 -14.25 -13.64
CA ARG A 139 -6.83 -14.27 -12.25
C ARG A 139 -5.39 -14.79 -12.20
N ARG A 140 -5.12 -15.92 -12.85
CA ARG A 140 -3.78 -16.51 -12.91
C ARG A 140 -2.76 -15.53 -13.52
N GLN A 141 -3.10 -14.88 -14.64
CA GLN A 141 -2.24 -13.87 -15.27
C GLN A 141 -1.92 -12.69 -14.35
N GLY A 142 -2.89 -12.22 -13.55
CA GLY A 142 -2.66 -11.17 -12.55
C GLY A 142 -1.63 -11.58 -11.50
N TRP A 143 -1.70 -12.83 -11.03
CA TRP A 143 -0.74 -13.37 -10.06
C TRP A 143 0.62 -13.72 -10.67
N GLU A 144 0.66 -14.14 -11.93
CA GLU A 144 1.91 -14.34 -12.68
C GLU A 144 2.67 -13.01 -12.82
N LEU A 145 1.97 -11.93 -13.18
CA LEU A 145 2.54 -10.58 -13.19
C LEU A 145 3.03 -10.16 -11.80
N CYS A 146 2.24 -10.42 -10.75
CA CYS A 146 2.65 -10.16 -9.38
C CYS A 146 3.95 -10.90 -9.03
N ALA A 147 4.06 -12.19 -9.38
CA ALA A 147 5.24 -13.00 -9.12
C ALA A 147 6.47 -12.46 -9.87
N ILE A 148 6.32 -12.10 -11.14
CA ILE A 148 7.40 -11.48 -11.94
C ILE A 148 7.86 -10.18 -11.26
N CYS A 149 6.93 -9.29 -10.86
CA CYS A 149 7.28 -8.05 -10.18
C CYS A 149 8.02 -8.29 -8.85
N VAL A 150 7.60 -9.29 -8.05
CA VAL A 150 8.28 -9.66 -6.78
C VAL A 150 9.70 -10.16 -7.06
N ILE A 151 9.89 -11.01 -8.07
CA ILE A 151 11.21 -11.54 -8.44
C ILE A 151 12.11 -10.38 -8.89
N LEU A 152 11.62 -9.52 -9.79
CA LEU A 152 12.37 -8.36 -10.26
C LEU A 152 12.69 -7.36 -9.14
N ALA A 153 11.73 -7.10 -8.24
CA ALA A 153 11.94 -6.24 -7.08
C ALA A 153 13.07 -6.76 -6.19
N THR A 154 13.01 -8.05 -5.85
CA THR A 154 14.04 -8.72 -5.04
C THR A 154 15.40 -8.67 -5.75
N ALA A 155 15.43 -8.99 -7.05
CA ALA A 155 16.64 -8.99 -7.83
C ALA A 155 17.30 -7.60 -7.89
N VAL A 156 16.53 -6.54 -8.12
CA VAL A 156 17.05 -5.15 -8.15
C VAL A 156 17.61 -4.74 -6.78
N ILE A 157 16.86 -4.98 -5.70
CA ILE A 157 17.32 -4.62 -4.35
C ILE A 157 18.60 -5.38 -4.01
N VAL A 158 18.63 -6.70 -4.21
CA VAL A 158 19.80 -7.52 -3.91
C VAL A 158 20.99 -7.11 -4.78
N ALA A 159 20.80 -6.93 -6.09
CA ALA A 159 21.87 -6.54 -7.00
C ALA A 159 22.52 -5.21 -6.58
N VAL A 160 21.72 -4.19 -6.23
CA VAL A 160 22.23 -2.90 -5.75
C VAL A 160 23.03 -3.06 -4.47
N HIS A 161 22.56 -3.85 -3.51
CA HIS A 161 23.26 -4.04 -2.23
C HIS A 161 24.51 -4.91 -2.37
N VAL A 162 24.52 -5.88 -3.28
CA VAL A 162 25.72 -6.65 -3.64
C VAL A 162 26.75 -5.72 -4.29
N VAL A 163 26.33 -4.84 -5.20
CA VAL A 163 27.22 -3.86 -5.82
C VAL A 163 27.87 -2.95 -4.77
N ILE A 164 27.07 -2.43 -3.83
CA ILE A 164 27.56 -1.60 -2.72
C ILE A 164 28.50 -2.40 -1.81
N ALA A 165 28.18 -3.66 -1.50
CA ALA A 165 29.01 -4.48 -0.62
C ALA A 165 30.36 -4.84 -1.24
N VAL A 166 30.41 -5.10 -2.56
CA VAL A 166 31.63 -5.52 -3.26
C VAL A 166 32.50 -4.33 -3.65
N TRP A 167 31.91 -3.24 -4.16
CA TRP A 167 32.65 -2.11 -4.72
C TRP A 167 32.50 -0.80 -3.93
N GLY A 168 31.56 -0.73 -2.99
CA GLY A 168 31.22 0.50 -2.29
C GLY A 168 32.17 0.90 -1.15
N VAL A 169 33.19 0.09 -0.84
CA VAL A 169 34.14 0.36 0.26
C VAL A 169 34.83 1.73 0.13
N HIS A 170 35.09 2.17 -1.11
CA HIS A 170 35.73 3.46 -1.39
C HIS A 170 34.75 4.55 -1.82
N TRP A 171 33.45 4.26 -1.87
CA TRP A 171 32.47 5.25 -2.29
C TRP A 171 32.14 6.21 -1.15
N PRO A 172 31.86 7.48 -1.45
CA PRO A 172 31.29 8.37 -0.45
C PRO A 172 30.03 7.76 0.17
N VAL A 173 29.90 7.83 1.50
CA VAL A 173 28.76 7.26 2.24
C VAL A 173 27.43 7.76 1.68
N SER A 174 27.37 9.05 1.32
CA SER A 174 26.20 9.70 0.72
C SER A 174 25.83 9.10 -0.65
N PHE A 175 26.83 8.73 -1.47
CA PHE A 175 26.62 8.08 -2.76
C PHE A 175 26.08 6.66 -2.61
N ALA A 176 26.72 5.84 -1.76
CA ALA A 176 26.23 4.49 -1.46
C ALA A 176 24.82 4.51 -0.87
N SER A 177 24.56 5.48 0.02
CA SER A 177 23.25 5.77 0.61
C SER A 177 22.18 6.13 -0.43
N GLY A 178 22.50 7.02 -1.37
CA GLY A 178 21.59 7.40 -2.45
C GLY A 178 21.30 6.23 -3.39
N LEU A 179 22.31 5.43 -3.73
CA LEU A 179 22.15 4.26 -4.59
C LEU A 179 21.27 3.18 -3.93
N SER A 180 21.52 2.87 -2.65
CA SER A 180 20.69 1.93 -1.87
C SER A 180 19.23 2.36 -1.85
N ARG A 181 18.96 3.64 -1.53
CA ARG A 181 17.59 4.19 -1.51
C ARG A 181 16.93 4.19 -2.89
N THR A 182 17.69 4.43 -3.95
CA THR A 182 17.18 4.35 -5.34
C THR A 182 16.77 2.92 -5.69
N GLY A 183 17.60 1.93 -5.34
CA GLY A 183 17.27 0.51 -5.51
C GLY A 183 16.02 0.11 -4.72
N LEU A 184 15.91 0.60 -3.47
CA LEU A 184 14.70 0.40 -2.65
C LEU A 184 13.47 1.06 -3.27
N ALA A 185 13.57 2.27 -3.82
CA ALA A 185 12.44 2.93 -4.47
C ALA A 185 11.89 2.11 -5.64
N VAL A 186 12.78 1.62 -6.52
CA VAL A 186 12.42 0.78 -7.66
C VAL A 186 11.83 -0.55 -7.20
N GLY A 187 12.45 -1.21 -6.21
CA GLY A 187 11.96 -2.47 -5.67
C GLY A 187 10.58 -2.32 -5.00
N CYS A 188 10.38 -1.29 -4.16
CA CYS A 188 9.10 -0.99 -3.55
C CYS A 188 8.03 -0.68 -4.59
N TRP A 189 8.36 0.09 -5.64
CA TRP A 189 7.44 0.36 -6.75
C TRP A 189 6.96 -0.94 -7.39
N LEU A 190 7.87 -1.85 -7.72
CA LEU A 190 7.56 -3.15 -8.31
C LEU A 190 6.73 -4.04 -7.37
N TYR A 191 7.09 -4.13 -6.09
CA TYR A 191 6.30 -4.88 -5.10
C TYR A 191 4.87 -4.38 -5.02
N ILE A 192 4.68 -3.06 -4.86
CA ILE A 192 3.36 -2.46 -4.72
C ILE A 192 2.55 -2.66 -6.00
N TYR A 193 3.14 -2.35 -7.16
CA TYR A 193 2.47 -2.51 -8.44
C TYR A 193 2.03 -3.96 -8.66
N GLY A 194 2.94 -4.91 -8.48
CA GLY A 194 2.66 -6.34 -8.63
C GLY A 194 1.55 -6.84 -7.70
N LEU A 195 1.64 -6.51 -6.41
CA LEU A 195 0.64 -6.92 -5.42
C LEU A 195 -0.75 -6.35 -5.72
N VAL A 196 -0.85 -5.06 -6.08
CA VAL A 196 -2.14 -4.46 -6.44
C VAL A 196 -2.68 -5.08 -7.74
N MET A 197 -1.81 -5.40 -8.71
CA MET A 197 -2.21 -6.05 -9.96
C MET A 197 -2.70 -7.49 -9.76
N GLY A 198 -2.12 -8.26 -8.84
CA GLY A 198 -2.63 -9.57 -8.46
C GLY A 198 -3.98 -9.47 -7.75
N VAL A 199 -4.04 -8.63 -6.71
CA VAL A 199 -5.23 -8.42 -5.87
C VAL A 199 -6.40 -7.81 -6.64
N ARG A 200 -6.15 -7.05 -7.72
CA ARG A 200 -7.19 -6.48 -8.59
C ARG A 200 -8.23 -7.52 -9.01
N THR A 201 -7.81 -8.75 -9.26
CA THR A 201 -8.69 -9.82 -9.73
C THR A 201 -9.51 -10.50 -8.63
N ASN A 202 -9.27 -10.15 -7.36
CA ASN A 202 -9.99 -10.65 -6.20
C ASN A 202 -11.19 -9.73 -5.90
N LEU A 203 -12.31 -9.97 -6.60
CA LEU A 203 -13.53 -9.19 -6.45
C LEU A 203 -14.26 -9.48 -5.13
N PHE A 204 -14.07 -10.66 -4.53
CA PHE A 204 -14.55 -10.94 -3.16
C PHE A 204 -13.93 -9.95 -2.17
N LEU A 205 -12.60 -9.81 -2.19
CA LEU A 205 -11.90 -8.90 -1.28
C LEU A 205 -12.29 -7.43 -1.53
N TYR A 206 -12.63 -7.08 -2.77
CA TYR A 206 -13.19 -5.78 -3.09
C TYR A 206 -14.56 -5.58 -2.43
N ASN A 207 -15.51 -6.50 -2.65
CA ASN A 207 -16.88 -6.46 -2.11
C ASN A 207 -16.86 -6.43 -0.58
N PHE A 208 -16.09 -7.34 0.04
CA PHE A 208 -15.92 -7.41 1.48
C PHE A 208 -15.43 -6.08 2.06
N LYS A 209 -14.44 -5.43 1.43
CA LYS A 209 -13.94 -4.12 1.89
C LYS A 209 -14.88 -2.95 1.59
N ALA A 210 -15.77 -3.08 0.61
CA ALA A 210 -16.77 -2.06 0.32
C ALA A 210 -17.83 -1.94 1.43
N LEU A 211 -18.10 -3.02 2.17
CA LEU A 211 -19.01 -3.04 3.34
C LEU A 211 -18.60 -2.03 4.43
N ARG A 212 -17.31 -1.69 4.52
CA ARG A 212 -16.81 -0.65 5.44
C ARG A 212 -17.48 0.70 5.21
N LEU A 213 -17.80 1.03 3.97
CA LEU A 213 -18.33 2.34 3.57
C LEU A 213 -19.86 2.41 3.66
N ILE A 214 -20.53 1.31 4.02
CA ILE A 214 -21.98 1.26 4.15
C ILE A 214 -22.35 1.49 5.61
N ASN A 215 -23.32 2.39 5.84
CA ASN A 215 -23.88 2.61 7.17
C ASN A 215 -24.65 1.36 7.62
N ILE A 216 -24.44 0.94 8.87
CA ILE A 216 -25.10 -0.23 9.45
C ILE A 216 -26.64 -0.12 9.43
N TYR A 217 -27.17 1.11 9.49
CA TYR A 217 -28.62 1.36 9.44
C TYR A 217 -29.21 1.26 8.03
N GLU A 218 -28.40 1.45 6.98
CA GLU A 218 -28.81 1.33 5.58
C GLU A 218 -28.64 -0.09 5.05
N LEU A 219 -27.82 -0.90 5.71
CA LEU A 219 -27.49 -2.24 5.27
C LEU A 219 -28.68 -3.20 5.41
N GLY A 220 -29.09 -3.78 4.28
CA GLY A 220 -30.13 -4.80 4.22
C GLY A 220 -31.54 -4.31 4.59
N VAL A 221 -31.82 -3.00 4.58
CA VAL A 221 -33.15 -2.45 4.95
C VAL A 221 -34.28 -2.98 4.07
N LYS A 222 -33.98 -3.24 2.79
CA LYS A 222 -34.95 -3.78 1.82
C LYS A 222 -34.88 -5.31 1.70
N GLU A 223 -34.03 -5.97 2.47
CA GLU A 223 -33.84 -7.41 2.43
C GLU A 223 -34.62 -8.13 3.54
N SER A 224 -34.79 -9.45 3.40
CA SER A 224 -35.38 -10.27 4.47
C SER A 224 -34.51 -10.23 5.74
N ASP A 225 -35.12 -10.40 6.91
CA ASP A 225 -34.41 -10.38 8.20
C ASP A 225 -33.23 -11.36 8.27
N THR A 226 -33.39 -12.53 7.66
CA THR A 226 -32.32 -13.54 7.56
C THR A 226 -31.12 -13.06 6.75
N ARG A 227 -31.37 -12.44 5.59
CA ARG A 227 -30.31 -11.95 4.68
C ARG A 227 -29.67 -10.66 5.20
N ARG A 228 -30.47 -9.81 5.84
CA ARG A 228 -29.96 -8.66 6.60
C ARG A 228 -29.04 -9.10 7.74
N GLY A 229 -29.41 -10.14 8.48
CA GLY A 229 -28.60 -10.72 9.55
C GLY A 229 -27.23 -11.21 9.07
N THR A 230 -27.17 -11.87 7.91
CA THR A 230 -25.90 -12.34 7.34
C THR A 230 -25.02 -11.17 6.87
N GLN A 231 -25.58 -10.17 6.18
CA GLN A 231 -24.83 -8.97 5.78
C GLN A 231 -24.27 -8.18 6.96
N LEU A 232 -25.03 -8.06 8.05
CA LEU A 232 -24.57 -7.42 9.28
C LEU A 232 -23.41 -8.20 9.91
N ALA A 233 -23.46 -9.53 9.91
CA ALA A 233 -22.39 -10.37 10.44
C ALA A 233 -21.11 -10.27 9.59
N GLU A 234 -21.24 -10.22 8.27
CA GLU A 234 -20.12 -10.00 7.36
C GLU A 234 -19.50 -8.60 7.54
N LYS A 235 -20.35 -7.55 7.65
CA LYS A 235 -19.89 -6.19 7.92
C LYS A 235 -19.10 -6.09 9.23
N LYS A 236 -19.55 -6.74 10.31
CA LYS A 236 -18.81 -6.77 11.59
C LYS A 236 -17.39 -7.32 11.42
N LEU A 237 -17.20 -8.35 10.60
CA LEU A 237 -15.86 -8.88 10.31
C LEU A 237 -15.02 -7.92 9.48
N CYS A 238 -15.64 -7.24 8.50
CA CYS A 238 -14.97 -6.20 7.73
C CYS A 238 -14.49 -5.05 8.62
N ASP A 239 -15.37 -4.55 9.50
CA ASP A 239 -15.07 -3.45 10.42
C ASP A 239 -13.99 -3.87 11.45
N PHE A 240 -14.04 -5.11 11.95
CA PHE A 240 -12.98 -5.68 12.78
C PHE A 240 -11.62 -5.72 12.04
N SER A 241 -11.61 -6.22 10.80
CA SER A 241 -10.41 -6.25 9.96
C SER A 241 -9.86 -4.84 9.70
N ALA A 242 -10.72 -3.84 9.52
CA ALA A 242 -10.30 -2.45 9.36
C ALA A 242 -9.68 -1.90 10.66
N SER A 243 -10.36 -2.09 11.79
CA SER A 243 -9.91 -1.65 13.12
C SER A 243 -8.55 -2.23 13.50
N LEU A 244 -8.31 -3.51 13.17
CA LEU A 244 -7.04 -4.18 13.47
C LEU A 244 -5.83 -3.47 12.87
N THR A 245 -5.94 -2.88 11.66
CA THR A 245 -4.84 -2.09 11.09
C THR A 245 -4.56 -0.83 11.90
N SER A 246 -5.59 -0.09 12.30
CA SER A 246 -5.41 1.11 13.10
C SER A 246 -4.77 0.78 14.45
N PHE A 247 -5.27 -0.26 15.12
CA PHE A 247 -4.71 -0.74 16.38
C PHE A 247 -3.24 -1.14 16.22
N ALA A 248 -2.93 -1.99 15.25
CA ALA A 248 -1.55 -2.43 15.01
C ALA A 248 -0.60 -1.28 14.70
N THR A 249 -1.05 -0.29 13.94
CA THR A 249 -0.26 0.91 13.64
C THR A 249 0.05 1.69 14.91
N ILE A 250 -0.94 1.94 15.77
CA ILE A 250 -0.76 2.67 17.03
C ILE A 250 0.22 1.93 17.94
N PHE A 251 0.01 0.65 18.20
CA PHE A 251 0.87 -0.12 19.11
C PHE A 251 2.27 -0.34 18.55
N GLY A 252 2.40 -0.55 17.23
CA GLY A 252 3.69 -0.67 16.57
C GLY A 252 4.50 0.63 16.69
N VAL A 253 3.88 1.78 16.41
CA VAL A 253 4.52 3.09 16.51
C VAL A 253 4.87 3.44 17.95
N LEU A 254 3.94 3.28 18.90
CA LEU A 254 4.20 3.55 20.32
C LEU A 254 5.32 2.65 20.86
N GLY A 255 5.32 1.36 20.50
CA GLY A 255 6.38 0.43 20.87
C GLY A 255 7.73 0.84 20.28
N ALA A 256 7.78 1.24 19.01
CA ALA A 256 9.01 1.72 18.38
C ALA A 256 9.53 3.01 19.01
N LEU A 257 8.66 3.98 19.29
CA LEU A 257 9.01 5.23 19.96
C LEU A 257 9.54 4.96 21.38
N ALA A 258 8.91 4.06 22.12
CA ALA A 258 9.37 3.67 23.45
C ALA A 258 10.79 3.08 23.40
N LEU A 259 11.05 2.15 22.48
CA LEU A 259 12.37 1.53 22.29
C LEU A 259 13.42 2.48 21.68
N TYR A 260 13.01 3.59 21.10
CA TYR A 260 13.93 4.59 20.54
C TYR A 260 14.29 5.68 21.57
N PHE A 261 13.28 6.22 22.26
CA PHE A 261 13.44 7.39 23.12
C PHE A 261 13.65 7.07 24.60
N LEU A 262 13.03 6.01 25.15
CA LEU A 262 13.10 5.77 26.60
C LEU A 262 14.48 5.24 27.01
N PRO A 263 15.21 5.92 27.92
CA PRO A 263 16.58 5.55 28.28
C PRO A 263 16.72 4.12 28.79
N THR A 264 15.71 3.61 29.50
CA THR A 264 15.70 2.26 30.08
C THR A 264 15.42 1.16 29.06
N LEU A 265 14.84 1.49 27.90
CA LEU A 265 14.42 0.53 26.87
C LEU A 265 15.15 0.74 25.53
N ARG A 266 16.05 1.73 25.44
CA ARG A 266 16.70 2.13 24.20
C ARG A 266 17.44 0.97 23.54
N THR A 267 17.13 0.69 22.27
CA THR A 267 17.78 -0.39 21.52
C THR A 267 17.84 -0.13 20.02
N THR A 268 18.87 -0.65 19.35
CA THR A 268 18.98 -0.68 17.88
C THR A 268 17.83 -1.44 17.22
N TYR A 269 17.15 -2.29 17.99
CA TYR A 269 16.01 -3.11 17.56
C TYR A 269 14.65 -2.41 17.72
N PHE A 270 14.61 -1.07 17.75
CA PHE A 270 13.38 -0.29 17.90
C PHE A 270 12.32 -0.59 16.83
N TRP A 271 12.71 -1.19 15.68
CA TRP A 271 11.81 -1.57 14.60
C TRP A 271 11.07 -2.90 14.83
N ILE A 272 11.48 -3.72 15.81
CA ILE A 272 10.85 -5.02 16.09
C ILE A 272 9.35 -4.91 16.38
N PRO A 273 8.87 -3.96 17.23
CA PRO A 273 7.43 -3.79 17.46
C PRO A 273 6.64 -3.52 16.19
N LEU A 274 7.19 -2.75 15.24
CA LEU A 274 6.55 -2.49 13.94
C LEU A 274 6.45 -3.79 13.13
N ALA A 275 7.55 -4.53 13.00
CA ALA A 275 7.56 -5.79 12.26
C ALA A 275 6.61 -6.84 12.89
N ALA A 276 6.62 -6.98 14.22
CA ALA A 276 5.79 -7.92 14.94
C ALA A 276 4.30 -7.60 14.82
N THR A 277 3.90 -6.34 15.03
CA THR A 277 2.49 -5.92 14.92
C THR A 277 1.98 -6.06 13.49
N LEU A 278 2.80 -5.74 12.48
CA LEU A 278 2.46 -5.96 11.06
C LEU A 278 2.27 -7.45 10.75
N GLY A 279 3.19 -8.30 11.20
CA GLY A 279 3.13 -9.76 10.99
C GLY A 279 1.87 -10.38 11.61
N VAL A 280 1.60 -10.09 12.88
CA VAL A 280 0.40 -10.57 13.59
C VAL A 280 -0.87 -10.09 12.89
N THR A 281 -0.92 -8.82 12.50
CA THR A 281 -2.08 -8.23 11.81
C THR A 281 -2.32 -8.89 10.46
N PHE A 282 -1.26 -9.15 9.70
CA PHE A 282 -1.37 -9.82 8.41
C PHE A 282 -1.99 -11.21 8.56
N VAL A 283 -1.52 -12.01 9.52
CA VAL A 283 -2.04 -13.36 9.79
C VAL A 283 -3.52 -13.31 10.20
N ILE A 284 -3.88 -12.47 11.18
CA ILE A 284 -5.27 -12.36 11.64
C ILE A 284 -6.18 -11.89 10.50
N LYS A 285 -5.75 -10.92 9.69
CA LYS A 285 -6.53 -10.47 8.53
C LYS A 285 -6.74 -11.56 7.50
N TRP A 286 -5.71 -12.35 7.24
CA TRP A 286 -5.82 -13.49 6.33
C TRP A 286 -6.87 -14.49 6.85
N ILE A 287 -6.84 -14.83 8.14
CA ILE A 287 -7.84 -15.70 8.78
C ILE A 287 -9.26 -15.11 8.65
N VAL A 288 -9.43 -13.83 8.98
CA VAL A 288 -10.75 -13.15 8.94
C VAL A 288 -11.32 -13.12 7.52
N VAL A 289 -10.50 -12.76 6.53
CA VAL A 289 -10.92 -12.70 5.12
C VAL A 289 -11.24 -14.10 4.59
N HIS A 290 -10.42 -15.09 4.94
CA HIS A 290 -10.66 -16.47 4.55
C HIS A 290 -11.96 -17.01 5.16
N TYR A 291 -12.19 -16.77 6.45
CA TYR A 291 -13.43 -17.13 7.15
C TYR A 291 -14.66 -16.43 6.54
N ALA A 292 -14.55 -15.13 6.24
CA ALA A 292 -15.63 -14.40 5.61
C ALA A 292 -15.98 -14.98 4.23
N LYS A 293 -14.97 -15.31 3.43
CA LYS A 293 -15.16 -15.92 2.10
C LYS A 293 -15.88 -17.26 2.21
N THR A 294 -15.36 -18.18 3.02
CA THR A 294 -15.92 -19.53 3.13
C THR A 294 -17.33 -19.55 3.71
N LYS A 295 -17.64 -18.62 4.62
CA LYS A 295 -18.95 -18.58 5.29
C LYS A 295 -20.02 -17.85 4.50
N TYR A 296 -19.70 -16.71 3.89
CA TYR A 296 -20.72 -15.84 3.27
C TYR A 296 -20.76 -15.97 1.75
N GLU A 297 -19.63 -16.33 1.11
CA GLU A 297 -19.54 -16.40 -0.35
C GLU A 297 -18.66 -17.58 -0.82
N PRO A 298 -19.03 -18.84 -0.50
CA PRO A 298 -18.23 -20.03 -0.82
C PRO A 298 -18.05 -20.24 -2.33
N ASP A 299 -19.05 -19.84 -3.14
CA ASP A 299 -19.10 -20.07 -4.59
C ASP A 299 -18.73 -18.83 -5.43
N PHE A 300 -18.02 -17.85 -4.84
CA PHE A 300 -17.70 -16.61 -5.53
C PHE A 300 -16.59 -16.72 -6.59
N ASP A 301 -15.84 -17.83 -6.59
CA ASP A 301 -14.70 -18.03 -7.49
C ASP A 301 -15.04 -18.67 -8.83
#